data_AF-A0A1X7T4Z1-F1
#
_entry.id   AF-A0A1X7T4Z1-F1
#
_cell.length_a   1.000
_cell.length_b   1.000
_cell.length_c   1.000
_cell.angle_alpha   90.00
_cell.angle_beta   90.00
_cell.angle_gamma   90.00
#
_symmetry.space_group_name_H-M   'P 1'
#
loop_
_entity.id
_entity.type
_entity.pdbx_description
1 polymer ?
#
loop_
_entity_poly.entity_id
_entity_poly.type
_entity_poly.pdbx_seq_one_letter_code
_entity_poly.pdbx_strand_id
1 'polypeptide(L)'
;MSPHCVWLVIVGGYEDFRMKDVGGGKKVLQSLLITDTNRLIMIIELVYSEAGEWIVQSVLDGNDLTSKNYQEKYQSYSKTRTWWMDQLIEYPTEREMKLQRYIQSLHEDLQVALESQVSLQEALVETNKQVKGDDSNDFISSVLEEMTLEQEKLIEEKQIITEDYEKLKLKVADVEEEYLKEKQIIIDDNQNLISEKDKVIAKLTSQVEEQSQNEKQIITDLKEKELYIAKLVKERQERSKVTSSIGLQFNYLIPSMVTKKSGHVLYCSACQLLKLMLFISLNMLCGNPD
;
A
#
# COMPACT_ATOMS: atom_id res chain seq x y z
N MET A 1 -5.72 -0.91 0.62
CA MET A 1 -5.69 -1.87 1.75
C MET A 1 -7.01 -2.61 1.77
N SER A 2 -6.97 -3.94 1.81
CA SER A 2 -8.18 -4.78 1.89
C SER A 2 -8.90 -4.52 3.22
N PRO A 3 -10.26 -4.50 3.26
CA PRO A 3 -11.03 -4.39 4.51
C PRO A 3 -10.80 -5.57 5.47
N HIS A 4 -10.09 -6.60 5.01
CA HIS A 4 -9.78 -7.83 5.75
C HIS A 4 -8.40 -7.82 6.42
N CYS A 5 -7.75 -6.66 6.57
CA CYS A 5 -6.43 -6.53 7.19
C CYS A 5 -6.52 -5.79 8.54
N VAL A 6 -5.95 -6.37 9.60
CA VAL A 6 -5.88 -5.81 10.96
C VAL A 6 -4.45 -5.85 11.45
N TRP A 7 -4.01 -4.82 12.18
CA TRP A 7 -2.66 -4.83 12.77
C TRP A 7 -2.75 -4.92 14.29
N LEU A 8 -1.94 -5.81 14.84
CA LEU A 8 -1.70 -5.88 16.28
C LEU A 8 -0.37 -5.18 16.58
N VAL A 9 -0.44 -4.11 17.37
CA VAL A 9 0.75 -3.36 17.80
C VAL A 9 1.05 -3.72 19.25
N ILE A 10 2.24 -4.29 19.47
CA ILE A 10 2.76 -4.66 20.79
C ILE A 10 3.85 -3.64 21.14
N VAL A 11 3.71 -2.99 22.29
CA VAL A 11 4.66 -1.99 22.78
C VAL A 11 5.16 -2.40 24.16
N GLY A 12 6.47 -2.49 24.29
CA GLY A 12 7.13 -2.96 25.50
C GLY A 12 7.21 -4.48 25.60
N GLY A 13 7.85 -4.94 26.67
CA GLY A 13 8.02 -6.36 26.93
C GLY A 13 9.19 -6.62 27.86
N TYR A 14 9.35 -7.89 28.22
CA TYR A 14 10.48 -8.36 29.02
C TYR A 14 11.36 -9.24 28.15
N GLU A 15 12.67 -8.97 28.17
CA GLU A 15 13.64 -9.74 27.41
C GLU A 15 13.89 -11.10 28.08
N ASP A 16 13.93 -11.11 29.41
CA ASP A 16 14.23 -12.32 30.18
C ASP A 16 13.61 -12.24 31.59
N PHE A 17 13.31 -13.40 32.16
CA PHE A 17 12.82 -13.56 33.51
C PHE A 17 13.84 -14.34 34.34
N ARG A 18 14.54 -13.65 35.23
CA ARG A 18 15.53 -14.28 36.12
C ARG A 18 14.95 -14.44 37.52
N MET A 19 15.14 -15.61 38.11
CA MET A 19 14.84 -15.83 39.53
C MET A 19 16.03 -15.34 40.36
N LYS A 20 15.84 -14.27 41.13
CA LYS A 20 16.87 -13.76 42.04
C LYS A 20 16.57 -14.21 43.47
N ASP A 21 17.56 -14.83 44.12
CA ASP A 21 17.49 -15.13 45.55
C ASP A 21 17.67 -13.82 46.34
N VAL A 22 16.69 -13.50 47.18
CA VAL A 22 16.70 -12.30 48.02
C VAL A 22 17.00 -12.62 49.49
N GLY A 23 17.39 -13.87 49.79
CA GLY A 23 17.70 -14.35 51.13
C GLY A 23 16.52 -15.07 51.81
N GLY A 24 16.82 -15.88 52.83
CA GLY A 24 15.81 -16.63 53.61
C GLY A 24 15.10 -17.74 52.83
N GLY A 25 15.67 -18.22 51.73
CA GLY A 25 15.07 -19.24 50.86
C GLY A 25 13.99 -18.70 49.91
N LYS A 26 13.79 -17.38 49.84
CA LYS A 26 12.78 -16.75 48.98
C LYS A 26 13.43 -16.30 47.67
N LYS A 27 12.91 -16.78 46.54
CA LYS A 27 13.26 -16.30 45.20
C LYS A 27 12.16 -15.39 44.67
N VAL A 28 12.55 -14.28 44.04
CA VAL A 28 11.63 -13.33 43.41
C VAL A 28 11.91 -13.28 41.91
N LEU A 29 10.84 -13.20 41.13
CA LEU A 29 10.90 -13.03 39.69
C LEU A 29 11.39 -11.61 39.38
N GLN A 30 12.60 -11.50 38.84
CA GLN A 30 13.16 -10.25 38.34
C GLN A 30 13.07 -10.25 36.82
N SER A 31 12.19 -9.40 36.30
CA SER A 31 11.96 -9.25 34.88
C SER A 31 12.88 -8.17 34.30
N LEU A 32 13.67 -8.51 33.28
CA LEU A 32 14.51 -7.55 32.56
C LEU A 32 13.66 -6.89 31.48
N LEU A 33 13.48 -5.58 31.56
CA LEU A 33 12.72 -4.81 30.56
C LEU A 33 13.51 -4.74 29.24
N ILE A 34 12.78 -4.82 28.13
CA ILE A 34 13.35 -4.48 26.82
C ILE A 34 13.59 -2.97 26.82
N THR A 35 14.86 -2.55 26.72
CA THR A 35 15.25 -1.14 26.61
C THR A 35 15.69 -0.74 25.20
N ASP A 36 15.86 -1.72 24.31
CA ASP A 36 16.20 -1.48 22.91
C ASP A 36 14.97 -0.97 22.17
N THR A 37 15.02 0.30 21.73
CA THR A 37 13.96 0.98 20.98
C THR A 37 13.53 0.20 19.74
N ASN A 38 14.45 -0.51 19.09
CA ASN A 38 14.16 -1.28 17.88
C ASN A 38 13.41 -2.59 18.17
N ARG A 39 13.53 -3.13 19.39
CA ARG A 39 12.84 -4.35 19.83
C ARG A 39 11.64 -4.05 20.72
N LEU A 40 11.44 -2.78 21.07
CA LEU A 40 10.37 -2.32 21.94
C LEU A 40 9.00 -2.35 21.24
N ILE A 41 8.98 -2.22 19.92
CA ILE A 41 7.75 -2.18 19.13
C ILE A 41 7.75 -3.37 18.17
N MET A 42 6.65 -4.11 18.18
CA MET A 42 6.39 -5.17 17.23
C MET A 42 5.00 -4.97 16.62
N ILE A 43 4.91 -5.03 15.29
CA ILE A 43 3.66 -4.93 14.55
C ILE A 43 3.41 -6.25 13.84
N ILE A 44 2.24 -6.83 14.04
CA ILE A 44 1.81 -8.06 13.38
C ILE A 44 0.66 -7.69 12.43
N GLU A 45 0.87 -7.91 11.14
CA GLU A 45 -0.14 -7.76 10.10
C GLU A 45 -0.95 -9.06 10.00
N LEU A 46 -2.24 -9.00 10.30
CA LEU A 46 -3.18 -10.10 10.23
C LEU A 46 -4.09 -9.89 9.02
N VAL A 47 -4.32 -10.94 8.24
CA VAL A 47 -5.26 -10.93 7.12
C VAL A 47 -6.32 -12.00 7.36
N TYR A 48 -7.58 -11.64 7.14
CA TYR A 48 -8.69 -12.59 7.18
C TYR A 48 -8.76 -13.31 5.83
N SER A 49 -8.62 -14.63 5.88
CA SER A 49 -8.71 -15.50 4.71
C SER A 49 -10.17 -15.74 4.30
N GLU A 50 -10.37 -16.14 3.04
CA GLU A 50 -11.68 -16.57 2.53
C GLU A 50 -12.24 -17.80 3.25
N ALA A 51 -11.35 -18.60 3.87
CA ALA A 51 -11.72 -19.75 4.71
C ALA A 51 -12.26 -19.38 6.10
N GLY A 52 -12.28 -18.08 6.45
CA GLY A 52 -12.78 -17.59 7.73
C GLY A 52 -11.75 -17.59 8.87
N GLU A 53 -10.47 -17.79 8.57
CA GLU A 53 -9.39 -17.81 9.55
C GLU A 53 -8.48 -16.57 9.43
N TRP A 54 -7.96 -16.11 10.57
CA TRP A 54 -6.92 -15.07 10.59
C TRP A 54 -5.55 -15.68 10.34
N ILE A 55 -4.86 -15.20 9.32
CA ILE A 55 -3.48 -15.57 8.99
C ILE A 55 -2.53 -14.42 9.31
N VAL A 56 -1.34 -14.75 9.83
CA VAL A 56 -0.26 -13.77 10.03
C VAL A 56 0.43 -13.54 8.69
N GLN A 57 0.29 -12.34 8.15
CA GLN A 57 0.92 -11.95 6.89
C GLN A 57 2.35 -11.43 7.10
N SER A 58 2.58 -10.63 8.14
CA SER A 58 3.92 -10.15 8.47
C SER A 58 4.08 -9.89 9.96
N VAL A 59 5.31 -10.04 10.47
CA VAL A 59 5.72 -9.64 11.81
C VAL A 59 6.91 -8.71 11.63
N LEU A 60 6.79 -7.50 12.14
CA LEU A 60 7.72 -6.41 11.91
C LEU A 60 8.20 -5.89 13.25
N ASP A 61 9.52 -5.74 13.42
CA ASP A 61 10.09 -5.04 14.57
C ASP A 61 10.38 -3.57 14.24
N GLY A 62 10.90 -2.83 15.21
CA GLY A 62 11.27 -1.42 15.02
C GLY A 62 12.33 -1.19 13.93
N ASN A 63 13.23 -2.15 13.68
CA ASN A 63 14.17 -2.04 12.55
C ASN A 63 13.43 -2.17 11.22
N ASP A 64 12.54 -3.14 11.10
CA ASP A 64 11.76 -3.40 9.89
C ASP A 64 10.87 -2.20 9.52
N LEU A 65 10.31 -1.51 10.52
CA LEU A 65 9.50 -0.30 10.32
C LEU A 65 10.30 0.87 9.72
N THR A 66 11.61 0.93 10.00
CA THR A 66 12.51 1.93 9.40
C THR A 66 13.11 1.48 8.08
N SER A 67 12.89 0.23 7.68
CA SER A 67 13.43 -0.30 6.42
C SER A 67 12.84 0.44 5.23
N LYS A 68 13.70 0.69 4.23
CA LYS A 68 13.30 1.31 2.97
C LYS A 68 12.16 0.54 2.28
N ASN A 69 12.20 -0.79 2.35
CA ASN A 69 11.19 -1.68 1.76
C ASN A 69 9.81 -1.46 2.40
N TYR A 70 9.74 -1.40 3.73
CA TYR A 70 8.49 -1.13 4.45
C TYR A 70 7.94 0.25 4.10
N GLN A 71 8.79 1.28 4.09
CA GLN A 71 8.40 2.64 3.73
C GLN A 71 7.83 2.69 2.29
N GLU A 72 8.49 2.05 1.33
CA GLU A 72 8.04 1.99 -0.06
C GLU A 72 6.71 1.24 -0.22
N LYS A 73 6.56 0.08 0.44
CA LYS A 73 5.29 -0.70 0.47
C LYS A 73 4.14 0.18 0.96
N TYR A 74 4.34 0.89 2.07
CA TYR A 74 3.28 1.72 2.66
C TYR A 74 3.01 3.01 1.89
N GLN A 75 4.03 3.64 1.33
CA GLN A 75 3.84 4.78 0.44
C GLN A 75 3.03 4.37 -0.81
N SER A 76 3.31 3.20 -1.38
CA SER A 76 2.54 2.65 -2.49
C SER A 76 1.06 2.48 -2.11
N TYR A 77 0.78 1.84 -0.98
CA TYR A 77 -0.59 1.66 -0.50
C TYR A 77 -1.31 2.97 -0.19
N SER A 78 -0.60 3.95 0.36
CA SER A 78 -1.15 5.29 0.61
C SER A 78 -1.52 5.97 -0.70
N LYS A 79 -0.64 5.93 -1.72
CA LYS A 79 -0.92 6.51 -3.04
C LYS A 79 -2.13 5.86 -3.70
N THR A 80 -2.23 4.53 -3.64
CA THR A 80 -3.39 3.80 -4.16
C THR A 80 -4.67 4.15 -3.40
N ARG A 81 -4.62 4.24 -2.05
CA ARG A 81 -5.78 4.64 -1.24
C ARG A 81 -6.21 6.06 -1.59
N THR A 82 -5.28 7.02 -1.65
CA THR A 82 -5.57 8.41 -2.01
C THR A 82 -6.18 8.47 -3.40
N TRP A 83 -5.61 7.77 -4.38
CA TRP A 83 -6.17 7.69 -5.74
C TRP A 83 -7.61 7.15 -5.74
N TRP A 84 -7.90 6.06 -5.02
CA TRP A 84 -9.26 5.54 -4.89
C TRP A 84 -10.22 6.51 -4.19
N MET A 85 -9.74 7.20 -3.15
CA MET A 85 -10.52 8.22 -2.46
C MET A 85 -10.81 9.40 -3.38
N ASP A 86 -9.83 9.91 -4.12
CA ASP A 86 -10.01 11.03 -5.06
C ASP A 86 -11.02 10.68 -6.16
N GLN A 87 -10.95 9.47 -6.72
CA GLN A 87 -11.93 8.97 -7.70
C GLN A 87 -13.35 8.86 -7.12
N LEU A 88 -13.49 8.56 -5.82
CA LEU A 88 -14.79 8.41 -5.16
C LEU A 88 -15.32 9.71 -4.56
N ILE A 89 -14.48 10.70 -4.29
CA ILE A 89 -14.84 11.99 -3.65
C ILE A 89 -15.25 13.06 -4.68
N GLU A 90 -14.88 12.90 -5.95
CA GLU A 90 -15.27 13.88 -7.00
C GLU A 90 -16.77 13.81 -7.36
N TYR A 91 -17.47 12.72 -7.00
CA TYR A 91 -18.87 12.48 -7.39
C TYR A 91 -19.99 12.52 -6.30
N PRO A 92 -19.73 12.58 -4.97
CA PRO A 92 -20.79 12.78 -3.96
C PRO A 92 -21.14 14.26 -3.80
N THR A 93 -20.14 15.14 -3.66
CA THR A 93 -20.34 16.51 -3.15
C THR A 93 -21.17 17.39 -4.07
N GLU A 94 -20.99 17.35 -5.39
CA GLU A 94 -21.77 18.22 -6.29
C GLU A 94 -23.24 17.77 -6.38
N ARG A 95 -23.48 16.46 -6.47
CA ARG A 95 -24.83 15.89 -6.52
C ARG A 95 -25.55 16.11 -5.18
N GLU A 96 -24.86 15.89 -4.08
CA GLU A 96 -25.35 16.08 -2.71
C GLU A 96 -25.64 17.56 -2.41
N MET A 97 -24.77 18.49 -2.84
CA MET A 97 -25.04 19.94 -2.75
C MET A 97 -26.21 20.40 -3.63
N LYS A 98 -26.42 19.78 -4.81
CA LYS A 98 -27.60 20.07 -5.66
C LYS A 98 -28.88 19.56 -4.99
N LEU A 99 -28.85 18.34 -4.43
CA LEU A 99 -29.96 17.77 -3.67
C LEU A 99 -30.29 18.59 -2.43
N GLN A 100 -29.29 19.00 -1.65
CA GLN A 100 -29.48 19.84 -0.46
C GLN A 100 -30.09 21.19 -0.82
N ARG A 101 -29.63 21.84 -1.91
CA ARG A 101 -30.25 23.09 -2.40
C ARG A 101 -31.70 22.88 -2.82
N TYR A 102 -32.01 21.77 -3.48
CA TYR A 102 -33.37 21.45 -3.89
C TYR A 102 -34.30 21.20 -2.68
N ILE A 103 -33.82 20.46 -1.67
CA ILE A 103 -34.55 20.23 -0.41
C ILE A 103 -34.81 21.53 0.34
N GLN A 104 -33.82 22.44 0.36
CA GLN A 104 -33.96 23.75 1.01
C GLN A 104 -35.01 24.62 0.32
N SER A 105 -34.99 24.67 -1.03
CA SER A 105 -35.98 25.39 -1.84
C SER A 105 -37.40 24.89 -1.58
N LEU A 106 -37.59 23.57 -1.54
CA LEU A 106 -38.90 22.99 -1.25
C LEU A 106 -39.43 23.36 0.15
N HIS A 107 -38.54 23.48 1.14
CA HIS A 107 -38.93 23.91 2.48
C HIS A 107 -39.40 25.37 2.51
N GLU A 108 -38.69 26.26 1.80
CA GLU A 108 -39.08 27.67 1.68
C GLU A 108 -40.43 27.83 0.98
N ASP A 109 -40.65 27.13 -0.13
CA ASP A 109 -41.92 27.16 -0.87
C ASP A 109 -43.09 26.66 0.01
N LEU A 110 -42.86 25.60 0.79
CA LEU A 110 -43.87 25.04 1.68
C LEU A 110 -44.21 25.99 2.85
N GLN A 111 -43.22 26.72 3.37
CA GLN A 111 -43.42 27.71 4.42
C GLN A 111 -44.22 28.92 3.92
N VAL A 112 -43.90 29.44 2.74
CA VAL A 112 -44.63 30.56 2.12
C VAL A 112 -46.09 30.18 1.85
N ALA A 113 -46.34 28.95 1.40
CA ALA A 113 -47.70 28.44 1.19
C ALA A 113 -48.50 28.33 2.50
N LEU A 114 -47.86 27.93 3.61
CA LEU A 114 -48.49 27.90 4.93
C LEU A 114 -48.81 29.30 5.45
N GLU A 115 -47.89 30.26 5.31
CA GLU A 115 -48.08 31.64 5.76
C GLU A 115 -49.19 32.37 4.98
N SER A 116 -49.28 32.12 3.66
CA SER A 116 -50.36 32.67 2.84
C SER A 116 -51.73 32.09 3.24
N GLN A 117 -51.78 30.79 3.56
CA GLN A 117 -53.01 30.12 4.01
C GLN A 117 -53.50 30.65 5.37
N VAL A 118 -52.59 30.89 6.31
CA VAL A 118 -52.91 31.48 7.62
C VAL A 118 -53.41 32.92 7.46
N SER A 119 -52.77 33.71 6.60
CA SER A 119 -53.17 35.10 6.33
C SER A 119 -54.59 35.19 5.74
N LEU A 120 -54.94 34.29 4.82
CA LEU A 120 -56.30 34.18 4.28
C LEU A 120 -57.31 33.79 5.37
N GLN A 121 -56.93 32.85 6.25
CA GLN A 121 -57.79 32.42 7.34
C GLN A 121 -58.04 33.53 8.38
N GLU A 122 -57.02 34.34 8.70
CA GLU A 122 -57.18 35.48 9.61
C GLU A 122 -58.06 36.58 9.02
N ALA A 123 -57.88 36.91 7.74
CA ALA A 123 -58.73 37.88 7.04
C ALA A 123 -60.21 37.46 7.03
N LEU A 124 -60.48 36.16 6.84
CA LEU A 124 -61.84 35.58 6.90
C LEU A 124 -62.47 35.66 8.29
N VAL A 125 -61.70 35.51 9.36
CA VAL A 125 -62.23 35.61 10.74
C VAL A 125 -62.54 37.07 11.09
N GLU A 126 -61.72 38.01 10.65
CA GLU A 126 -61.92 39.45 10.90
C GLU A 126 -63.15 40.00 10.16
N THR A 127 -63.39 39.59 8.91
CA THR A 127 -64.58 39.98 8.14
C THR A 127 -65.87 39.41 8.73
N ASN A 128 -65.87 38.13 9.14
CA ASN A 128 -67.02 37.51 9.82
C ASN A 128 -67.42 38.20 11.14
N LYS A 129 -66.47 38.88 11.79
CA LYS A 129 -66.72 39.62 13.04
C LYS A 129 -67.39 40.98 12.81
N GLN A 130 -67.21 41.59 11.63
CA GLN A 130 -67.74 42.92 11.29
C GLN A 130 -69.17 42.90 10.74
N VAL A 131 -69.71 41.73 10.37
CA VAL A 131 -71.04 41.57 9.75
C VAL A 131 -72.09 41.13 10.80
N LYS A 132 -72.51 42.05 11.67
CA LYS A 132 -73.59 41.84 12.65
C LYS A 132 -74.71 42.92 12.61
N GLY A 133 -74.92 43.57 11.47
CA GLY A 133 -75.98 44.59 11.30
C GLY A 133 -76.96 44.22 10.18
N ASP A 134 -78.26 44.46 10.42
CA ASP A 134 -79.46 43.93 9.72
C ASP A 134 -79.59 44.12 8.19
N ASP A 135 -78.69 44.83 7.50
CA ASP A 135 -78.66 44.89 6.01
C ASP A 135 -77.84 43.75 5.39
N SER A 136 -77.63 42.68 6.17
CA SER A 136 -76.57 41.68 6.04
C SER A 136 -76.72 40.64 4.93
N ASN A 137 -77.93 40.43 4.41
CA ASN A 137 -78.22 39.16 3.72
C ASN A 137 -77.63 39.10 2.29
N ASP A 138 -77.68 40.20 1.55
CA ASP A 138 -77.16 40.24 0.17
C ASP A 138 -75.63 40.31 0.12
N PHE A 139 -75.00 41.00 1.08
CA PHE A 139 -73.53 41.06 1.18
C PHE A 139 -72.93 39.76 1.72
N ILE A 140 -73.59 39.09 2.68
CA ILE A 140 -73.19 37.74 3.08
C ILE A 140 -73.32 36.79 1.90
N SER A 141 -74.40 36.87 1.11
CA SER A 141 -74.58 35.97 -0.04
C SER A 141 -73.47 36.13 -1.09
N SER A 142 -73.04 37.35 -1.41
CA SER A 142 -71.94 37.58 -2.37
C SER A 142 -70.58 37.12 -1.85
N VAL A 143 -70.29 37.34 -0.56
CA VAL A 143 -69.04 36.88 0.07
C VAL A 143 -69.02 35.35 0.17
N LEU A 144 -70.16 34.72 0.45
CA LEU A 144 -70.28 33.27 0.52
C LEU A 144 -70.11 32.62 -0.86
N GLU A 145 -70.62 33.26 -1.93
CA GLU A 145 -70.39 32.86 -3.32
C GLU A 145 -68.91 32.97 -3.72
N GLU A 146 -68.23 34.08 -3.41
CA GLU A 146 -66.78 34.22 -3.62
C GLU A 146 -65.99 33.16 -2.85
N MET A 147 -66.39 32.87 -1.61
CA MET A 147 -65.73 31.86 -0.78
C MET A 147 -65.92 30.44 -1.32
N THR A 148 -67.09 30.12 -1.88
CA THR A 148 -67.30 28.84 -2.57
C THR A 148 -66.46 28.72 -3.84
N LEU A 149 -66.32 29.81 -4.61
CA LEU A 149 -65.48 29.83 -5.81
C LEU A 149 -63.99 29.66 -5.48
N GLU A 150 -63.49 30.33 -4.44
CA GLU A 150 -62.11 30.14 -3.96
C GLU A 150 -61.87 28.75 -3.39
N GLN A 151 -62.86 28.18 -2.70
CA GLN A 151 -62.79 26.81 -2.20
C GLN A 151 -62.76 25.78 -3.33
N GLU A 152 -63.55 25.98 -4.39
CA GLU A 152 -63.48 25.16 -5.61
C GLU A 152 -62.11 25.27 -6.30
N LYS A 153 -61.56 26.48 -6.39
CA LYS A 153 -60.23 26.72 -6.96
C LYS A 153 -59.11 26.04 -6.17
N LEU A 154 -59.19 26.08 -4.83
CA LEU A 154 -58.26 25.35 -3.95
C LEU A 154 -58.40 23.84 -4.06
N ILE A 155 -59.61 23.32 -4.32
CA ILE A 155 -59.83 21.90 -4.57
C ILE A 155 -59.22 21.49 -5.90
N GLU A 156 -59.37 22.29 -6.96
CA GLU A 156 -58.70 22.08 -8.26
C GLU A 156 -57.17 22.09 -8.12
N GLU A 157 -56.61 23.10 -7.44
CA GLU A 157 -55.16 23.18 -7.21
C GLU A 157 -54.63 21.97 -6.43
N LYS A 158 -55.35 21.52 -5.39
CA LYS A 158 -55.00 20.28 -4.68
C LYS A 158 -55.04 19.06 -5.59
N GLN A 159 -55.99 18.99 -6.52
CA GLN A 159 -56.09 17.91 -7.50
C GLN A 159 -54.87 17.89 -8.42
N ILE A 160 -54.47 19.06 -8.94
CA ILE A 160 -53.30 19.22 -9.81
C ILE A 160 -52.00 18.83 -9.08
N ILE A 161 -51.82 19.27 -7.83
CA ILE A 161 -50.64 18.93 -7.02
C ILE A 161 -50.57 17.42 -6.76
N THR A 162 -51.71 16.77 -6.55
CA THR A 162 -51.77 15.32 -6.30
C THR A 162 -51.42 14.53 -7.57
N GLU A 163 -51.92 14.96 -8.73
CA GLU A 163 -51.55 14.36 -10.03
C GLU A 163 -50.06 14.53 -10.34
N ASP A 164 -49.51 15.73 -10.14
CA ASP A 164 -48.09 15.99 -10.37
C ASP A 164 -47.20 15.19 -9.41
N TYR A 165 -47.63 14.98 -8.16
CA TYR A 165 -46.92 14.13 -7.20
C TYR A 165 -46.84 12.66 -7.66
N GLU A 166 -47.95 12.07 -8.10
CA GLU A 166 -47.96 10.70 -8.64
C GLU A 166 -47.09 10.59 -9.90
N LYS A 167 -47.12 11.60 -10.77
CA LYS A 167 -46.27 11.67 -11.96
C LYS A 167 -44.79 11.80 -11.62
N LEU A 168 -44.45 12.55 -10.57
CA LEU A 168 -43.07 12.66 -10.08
C LEU A 168 -42.58 11.33 -9.51
N LYS A 169 -43.44 10.65 -8.75
CA LYS A 169 -43.15 9.33 -8.15
C LYS A 169 -42.83 8.28 -9.21
N LEU A 170 -43.56 8.27 -10.33
CA LEU A 170 -43.25 7.41 -11.48
C LEU A 170 -41.89 7.74 -12.10
N LYS A 171 -41.57 9.03 -12.31
CA LYS A 171 -40.26 9.44 -12.86
C LYS A 171 -39.09 9.08 -11.94
N VAL A 172 -39.28 9.17 -10.62
CA VAL A 172 -38.26 8.77 -9.65
C VAL A 172 -38.00 7.27 -9.75
N ALA A 173 -39.05 6.45 -9.88
CA ALA A 173 -38.91 5.01 -10.05
C ALA A 173 -38.17 4.65 -11.36
N ASP A 174 -38.46 5.34 -12.47
CA ASP A 174 -37.76 5.12 -13.75
C ASP A 174 -36.25 5.45 -13.64
N VAL A 175 -35.90 6.56 -12.99
CA VAL A 175 -34.50 6.96 -12.76
C VAL A 175 -33.78 5.99 -11.83
N GLU A 176 -34.45 5.50 -10.79
CA GLU A 176 -33.90 4.46 -9.91
C GLU A 176 -33.61 3.16 -10.67
N GLU A 177 -34.49 2.74 -11.57
CA GLU A 177 -34.29 1.53 -12.38
C GLU A 177 -33.11 1.70 -13.37
N GLU A 178 -32.99 2.86 -14.02
CA GLU A 178 -31.86 3.18 -14.91
C GLU A 178 -30.53 3.17 -14.15
N TYR A 179 -30.49 3.78 -12.96
CA TYR A 179 -29.30 3.80 -12.11
C TYR A 179 -28.90 2.40 -11.61
N LEU A 180 -29.87 1.54 -11.31
CA LEU A 180 -29.61 0.15 -10.95
C LEU A 180 -29.05 -0.65 -12.13
N LYS A 181 -29.57 -0.46 -13.35
CA LYS A 181 -29.03 -1.09 -14.57
C LYS A 181 -27.59 -0.65 -14.85
N GLU A 182 -27.31 0.64 -14.75
CA GLU A 182 -25.97 1.18 -14.98
C GLU A 182 -24.97 0.64 -13.94
N LYS A 183 -25.38 0.57 -12.66
CA LYS A 183 -24.58 -0.09 -11.61
C LYS A 183 -24.31 -1.56 -11.92
N GLN A 184 -25.29 -2.29 -12.42
CA GLN A 184 -25.11 -3.71 -12.74
C GLN A 184 -24.10 -3.89 -13.88
N ILE A 185 -24.17 -3.06 -14.93
CA ILE A 185 -23.20 -3.07 -16.04
C ILE A 185 -21.77 -2.82 -15.52
N ILE A 186 -21.59 -1.82 -14.66
CA ILE A 186 -20.27 -1.50 -14.07
C ILE A 186 -19.75 -2.66 -13.20
N ILE A 187 -20.63 -3.36 -12.48
CA ILE A 187 -20.25 -4.53 -11.68
C ILE A 187 -19.80 -5.68 -12.58
N ASP A 188 -20.56 -5.99 -13.63
CA ASP A 188 -20.27 -7.08 -14.56
C ASP A 188 -18.95 -6.83 -15.33
N ASP A 189 -18.72 -5.61 -15.81
CA ASP A 189 -17.48 -5.22 -16.48
C ASP A 189 -16.26 -5.34 -15.54
N ASN A 190 -16.39 -4.89 -14.29
CA ASN A 190 -15.33 -5.02 -13.30
C ASN A 190 -15.03 -6.48 -12.95
N GLN A 191 -16.05 -7.34 -12.84
CA GLN A 191 -15.85 -8.78 -12.64
C GLN A 191 -15.11 -9.42 -13.81
N ASN A 192 -15.45 -9.05 -15.05
CA ASN A 192 -14.75 -9.54 -16.22
C ASN A 192 -13.27 -9.13 -16.21
N LEU A 193 -12.99 -7.85 -15.94
CA LEU A 193 -11.62 -7.32 -15.81
C LEU A 193 -10.81 -8.01 -14.70
N ILE A 194 -11.44 -8.33 -13.56
CA ILE A 194 -10.82 -9.11 -12.49
C ILE A 194 -10.47 -10.51 -13.00
N SER A 195 -11.40 -11.18 -13.68
CA SER A 195 -11.17 -12.53 -14.21
C SER A 195 -10.02 -12.59 -15.22
N GLU A 196 -9.84 -11.56 -16.05
CA GLU A 196 -8.71 -11.46 -16.97
C GLU A 196 -7.40 -11.21 -16.23
N LYS A 197 -7.40 -10.31 -15.24
CA LYS A 197 -6.23 -10.07 -14.39
C LYS A 197 -5.79 -11.32 -13.66
N ASP A 198 -6.71 -12.12 -13.12
CA ASP A 198 -6.38 -13.37 -12.43
C ASP A 198 -5.73 -14.39 -13.38
N LYS A 199 -6.21 -14.49 -14.64
CA LYS A 199 -5.56 -15.33 -15.66
C LYS A 199 -4.13 -14.87 -15.97
N VAL A 200 -3.89 -13.55 -16.03
CA VAL A 200 -2.56 -13.00 -16.26
C VAL A 200 -1.65 -13.23 -15.06
N ILE A 201 -2.15 -13.03 -13.84
CA ILE A 201 -1.43 -13.30 -12.60
C ILE A 201 -1.03 -14.77 -12.55
N ALA A 202 -1.95 -15.71 -12.80
CA ALA A 202 -1.65 -17.14 -12.81
C ALA A 202 -0.54 -17.50 -13.81
N LYS A 203 -0.56 -16.92 -15.02
CA LYS A 203 0.51 -17.10 -16.01
C LYS A 203 1.85 -16.56 -15.51
N LEU A 204 1.88 -15.34 -14.99
CA LEU A 204 3.11 -14.73 -14.48
C LEU A 204 3.68 -15.51 -13.29
N THR A 205 2.83 -15.96 -12.36
CA THR A 205 3.24 -16.78 -11.22
C THR A 205 3.87 -18.09 -11.68
N SER A 206 3.28 -18.78 -12.66
CA SER A 206 3.88 -20.01 -13.21
C SER A 206 5.26 -19.77 -13.86
N GLN A 207 5.44 -18.65 -14.57
CA GLN A 207 6.73 -18.30 -15.18
C GLN A 207 7.79 -17.97 -14.13
N VAL A 208 7.42 -17.23 -13.09
CA VAL A 208 8.33 -16.88 -11.98
C VAL A 208 8.76 -18.14 -11.22
N GLU A 209 7.85 -19.08 -11.01
CA GLU A 209 8.14 -20.32 -10.31
C GLU A 209 9.06 -21.25 -11.12
N GLU A 210 8.84 -21.35 -12.44
CA GLU A 210 9.74 -22.04 -13.37
C GLU A 210 11.15 -21.41 -13.40
N GLN A 211 11.22 -20.07 -13.48
CA GLN A 211 12.51 -19.35 -13.41
C GLN A 211 13.23 -19.61 -12.09
N SER A 212 12.52 -19.58 -10.96
CA SER A 212 13.11 -19.86 -9.65
C SER A 212 13.67 -21.29 -9.55
N GLN A 213 12.99 -22.28 -10.14
CA GLN A 213 13.50 -23.66 -10.18
C GLN A 213 14.76 -23.77 -11.04
N ASN A 214 14.79 -23.12 -12.21
CA ASN A 214 15.96 -23.10 -13.08
C ASN A 214 17.16 -22.42 -12.40
N GLU A 215 16.95 -21.29 -11.74
CA GLU A 215 17.99 -20.61 -10.96
C GLU A 215 18.55 -21.47 -9.83
N LYS A 216 17.68 -22.19 -9.10
CA LYS A 216 18.12 -23.15 -8.06
C LYS A 216 19.02 -24.24 -8.65
N GLN A 217 18.68 -24.78 -9.83
CA GLN A 217 19.50 -25.78 -10.49
C GLN A 217 20.87 -25.21 -10.86
N ILE A 218 20.92 -24.03 -11.48
CA ILE A 218 22.17 -23.34 -11.86
C ILE A 218 23.06 -23.08 -10.65
N ILE A 219 22.50 -22.59 -9.54
CA ILE A 219 23.25 -22.35 -8.29
C ILE A 219 23.85 -23.64 -7.73
N THR A 220 23.14 -24.75 -7.83
CA THR A 220 23.59 -26.06 -7.34
C THR A 220 24.76 -26.58 -8.19
N ASP A 221 24.64 -26.51 -9.51
CA ASP A 221 25.69 -26.90 -10.45
C ASP A 221 26.97 -26.05 -10.28
N LEU A 222 26.82 -24.74 -10.01
CA LEU A 222 27.95 -23.85 -9.73
C LEU A 222 28.65 -24.22 -8.41
N LYS A 223 27.89 -24.51 -7.34
CA LYS A 223 28.47 -24.95 -6.05
C LYS A 223 29.24 -26.25 -6.17
N GLU A 224 28.77 -27.21 -6.97
CA GLU A 224 29.52 -28.45 -7.23
C GLU A 224 30.84 -28.18 -7.95
N LYS A 225 30.83 -27.30 -8.96
CA LYS A 225 32.05 -26.89 -9.68
C LYS A 225 33.04 -26.17 -8.76
N GLU A 226 32.58 -25.28 -7.89
CA GLU A 226 33.43 -24.62 -6.89
C GLU A 226 34.08 -25.63 -5.94
N LEU A 227 33.30 -26.60 -5.43
CA LEU A 227 33.82 -27.67 -4.58
C LEU A 227 34.89 -28.50 -5.29
N TYR A 228 34.68 -28.80 -6.58
CA TYR A 228 35.64 -29.52 -7.41
C TYR A 228 36.93 -28.71 -7.63
N ILE A 229 36.82 -27.42 -7.94
CA ILE A 229 37.97 -26.52 -8.07
C ILE A 229 38.75 -26.45 -6.75
N ALA A 230 38.08 -26.31 -5.60
CA ALA A 230 38.73 -26.28 -4.30
C ALA A 230 39.53 -27.55 -4.01
N LYS A 231 39.01 -28.74 -4.38
CA LYS A 231 39.75 -30.01 -4.28
C LYS A 231 41.01 -30.00 -5.15
N LEU A 232 40.91 -29.60 -6.41
CA LEU A 232 42.05 -29.52 -7.33
C LEU A 232 43.13 -28.53 -6.86
N VAL A 233 42.72 -27.39 -6.31
CA VAL A 233 43.64 -26.39 -5.75
C VAL A 233 44.41 -26.96 -4.56
N LYS A 234 43.72 -27.65 -3.64
CA LYS A 234 44.35 -28.30 -2.49
C LYS A 234 45.35 -29.38 -2.93
N GLU A 235 44.99 -30.20 -3.90
CA GLU A 235 45.87 -31.25 -4.45
C GLU A 235 47.13 -30.66 -5.12
N ARG A 236 46.99 -29.54 -5.87
CA ARG A 236 48.14 -28.82 -6.42
C ARG A 236 49.03 -28.22 -5.34
N GLN A 237 48.45 -27.67 -4.27
CA GLN A 237 49.20 -27.10 -3.15
C GLN A 237 49.97 -28.18 -2.37
N GLU A 238 49.42 -29.39 -2.26
CA GLU A 238 50.11 -30.52 -1.65
C GLU A 238 51.24 -31.03 -2.55
N ARG A 239 51.04 -31.14 -3.87
CA ARG A 239 52.11 -31.50 -4.81
C ARG A 239 53.25 -30.48 -4.83
N SER A 240 52.96 -29.17 -4.76
CA SER A 240 54.00 -28.14 -4.75
C SER A 240 54.89 -28.20 -3.49
N LYS A 241 54.30 -28.51 -2.33
CA LYS A 241 55.05 -28.76 -1.08
C LYS A 241 55.94 -30.00 -1.13
N VAL A 242 55.51 -31.05 -1.83
CA VAL A 242 56.36 -32.25 -2.04
C VAL A 242 57.56 -31.91 -2.93
N THR A 243 57.36 -31.14 -4.00
CA THR A 243 58.44 -30.74 -4.92
C THR A 243 59.44 -29.74 -4.33
N SER A 244 59.06 -28.94 -3.32
CA SER A 244 60.01 -28.06 -2.62
C SER A 244 60.88 -28.78 -1.59
N SER A 245 60.48 -29.99 -1.17
CA SER A 245 61.29 -30.84 -0.26
C SER A 245 62.37 -31.67 -0.97
N ILE A 246 62.27 -31.81 -2.30
CA ILE A 246 63.36 -32.35 -3.14
C ILE A 246 64.26 -31.18 -3.50
N GLY A 247 65.18 -30.85 -2.60
CA GLY A 247 66.21 -29.85 -2.83
C GLY A 247 67.09 -30.25 -4.01
N LEU A 248 66.80 -29.73 -5.19
CA LEU A 248 67.76 -29.67 -6.30
C LEU A 248 68.93 -28.78 -5.85
N GLN A 249 69.96 -29.39 -5.27
CA GLN A 249 71.24 -28.74 -5.03
C GLN A 249 71.89 -28.43 -6.38
N PHE A 250 71.70 -27.21 -6.88
CA PHE A 250 72.49 -26.71 -7.99
C PHE A 250 73.90 -26.37 -7.49
N ASN A 251 74.82 -27.31 -7.69
CA ASN A 251 76.26 -27.04 -7.55
C ASN A 251 76.71 -26.13 -8.71
N TYR A 252 76.62 -24.81 -8.52
CA TYR A 252 77.32 -23.87 -9.39
C TYR A 252 78.81 -23.88 -9.04
N LEU A 253 79.60 -24.62 -9.82
CA LEU A 253 81.05 -24.41 -9.90
C LEU A 253 81.29 -23.02 -10.48
N ILE A 254 81.71 -22.06 -9.64
CA ILE A 254 82.22 -20.76 -10.08
C ILE A 254 83.71 -20.94 -10.41
N PRO A 255 84.15 -20.86 -11.68
CA PRO A 255 85.57 -20.86 -11.98
C PRO A 255 86.17 -19.53 -11.54
N SER A 256 87.11 -19.57 -10.59
CA SER A 256 87.88 -18.39 -10.19
C SER A 256 88.72 -17.89 -11.37
N MET A 257 88.37 -16.72 -11.92
CA MET A 257 89.18 -16.08 -12.96
C MET A 257 90.47 -15.52 -12.36
N VAL A 258 91.60 -16.07 -12.81
CA VAL A 258 92.95 -15.57 -12.58
C VAL A 258 93.09 -14.21 -13.25
N THR A 259 93.54 -13.23 -12.49
CA THR A 259 93.84 -11.87 -12.95
C THR A 259 95.09 -11.85 -13.83
N LYS A 260 95.02 -11.17 -14.98
CA LYS A 260 96.16 -10.40 -15.53
C LYS A 260 95.68 -9.28 -16.45
N LYS A 261 96.34 -8.14 -16.24
CA LYS A 261 96.07 -6.78 -16.72
C LYS A 261 96.11 -6.66 -18.25
N SER A 262 95.16 -5.91 -18.83
CA SER A 262 95.40 -4.61 -19.49
C SER A 262 94.34 -4.33 -20.58
N GLY A 263 93.69 -3.16 -20.50
CA GLY A 263 93.16 -2.44 -21.65
C GLY A 263 91.67 -2.68 -21.99
N HIS A 264 90.89 -1.59 -21.86
CA HIS A 264 89.57 -1.34 -22.45
C HIS A 264 88.36 -2.11 -21.88
N VAL A 265 87.57 -1.35 -21.12
CA VAL A 265 86.23 -1.70 -20.63
C VAL A 265 85.25 -1.71 -21.81
N LEU A 266 84.83 -2.89 -22.25
CA LEU A 266 83.57 -3.08 -22.95
C LEU A 266 82.57 -3.67 -21.94
N TYR A 267 81.65 -2.83 -21.48
CA TYR A 267 80.49 -3.26 -20.69
C TYR A 267 79.72 -4.31 -21.49
N CYS A 268 79.73 -5.56 -21.03
CA CYS A 268 78.92 -6.63 -21.60
C CYS A 268 77.45 -6.41 -21.22
N SER A 269 76.63 -6.12 -22.22
CA SER A 269 75.18 -5.86 -22.16
C SER A 269 74.35 -6.99 -21.54
N ALA A 270 74.93 -8.17 -21.30
CA ALA A 270 74.26 -9.31 -20.70
C ALA A 270 73.94 -9.13 -19.19
N CYS A 271 74.77 -8.40 -18.44
CA CYS A 271 74.54 -8.18 -17.00
C CYS A 271 73.39 -7.20 -16.71
N GLN A 272 73.07 -6.30 -17.63
CA GLN A 272 71.93 -5.39 -17.48
C GLN A 272 70.60 -6.08 -17.84
N LEU A 273 70.60 -6.98 -18.83
CA LEU A 273 69.42 -7.78 -19.19
C LEU A 273 68.99 -8.74 -18.08
N LEU A 274 69.96 -9.35 -17.36
CA LEU A 274 69.64 -10.24 -16.24
C LEU A 274 69.05 -9.48 -15.05
N LYS A 275 69.52 -8.26 -14.77
CA LYS A 275 68.93 -7.38 -13.75
C LYS A 275 67.53 -6.93 -14.10
N LEU A 276 67.25 -6.65 -15.39
CA LEU A 276 65.92 -6.24 -15.85
C LEU A 276 64.92 -7.41 -15.83
N MET A 277 65.33 -8.63 -16.21
CA MET A 277 64.46 -9.81 -16.12
C MET A 277 64.10 -10.21 -14.69
N LEU A 278 65.03 -10.08 -13.75
CA LEU A 278 64.77 -10.32 -12.32
C LEU A 278 63.81 -9.27 -11.73
N PHE A 279 63.88 -8.01 -12.17
CA PHE A 279 62.99 -6.95 -11.69
C PHE A 279 61.56 -7.06 -12.23
N ILE A 280 61.39 -7.54 -13.48
CA ILE A 280 60.07 -7.80 -14.08
C ILE A 280 59.40 -9.03 -13.43
N SER A 281 60.18 -10.07 -13.12
CA SER A 281 59.66 -11.30 -12.51
C SER A 281 59.21 -11.10 -11.06
N LEU A 282 59.86 -10.19 -10.31
CA LEU A 282 59.47 -9.89 -8.93
C LEU A 282 58.18 -9.05 -8.84
N ASN A 283 57.94 -8.14 -9.78
CA ASN A 283 56.73 -7.30 -9.80
C ASN A 283 55.47 -8.06 -10.29
N MET A 284 55.61 -9.12 -11.07
CA MET A 284 54.45 -9.95 -11.48
C MET A 284 53.96 -10.94 -10.40
N LEU A 285 54.74 -11.17 -9.34
CA LEU A 285 54.40 -12.11 -8.26
C LEU A 285 53.72 -11.43 -7.04
N CYS A 286 53.78 -10.10 -6.95
CA CYS A 286 53.08 -9.31 -5.93
C CYS A 286 52.06 -8.38 -6.60
N GLY A 287 50.94 -8.94 -7.04
CA GLY A 287 49.77 -8.14 -7.41
C GLY A 287 49.19 -7.47 -6.15
N ASN A 288 49.16 -6.15 -6.14
CA ASN A 288 48.41 -5.36 -5.15
C ASN A 288 46.90 -5.62 -5.31
N PRO A 289 46.16 -5.80 -4.21
CA PRO A 289 44.71 -5.67 -4.21
C PRO A 289 44.35 -4.19 -4.05
N ASP A 290 43.73 -3.61 -5.08
CA ASP A 290 42.71 -2.57 -4.93
C ASP A 290 41.35 -3.23 -5.23
#